data_AF-A0A6A0CTJ9-F1
#
_entry.id   AF-A0A6A0CTJ9-F1
#
_cell.length_a   1.000
_cell.length_b   1.000
_cell.length_c   1.000
_cell.angle_alpha   90.00
_cell.angle_beta   90.00
_cell.angle_gamma   90.00
#
_symmetry.space_group_name_H-M   'P 1'
#
loop_
_entity.id
_entity.type
_entity.pdbx_description
1 polymer ?
#
loop_
_entity_poly.entity_id
_entity_poly.type
_entity_poly.pdbx_seq_one_letter_code
_entity_poly.pdbx_strand_id
1 'polypeptide(L)'
;MKKRVSAAVQMAHHHSHPQHFKPRIHYDFMKSLAAVMAVVMLMSGTLAGMQTEQGGHPHTGTPSENEALCTETYDLLIITPSQFRDSLEPFQWHKEQHGVKTLVVTLDEIYGGTYFSVNGRDDAEKVKYFIKNAYDEWHITYVLLVGGRRPVMQETWWCPVRYSHCGVSSDWESKFLSDLYFADIYDEEGHFSSWDADGDGIFGEWTANGAEDSPIDLYPDVYVGRWPAPGTVCLRGEGDGRQNHCI
;
A
#
# COMPACT_ATOMS: atom_id res chain seq x y z
N MET A 1 -64.20 -4.50 33.49
CA MET A 1 -64.31 -4.60 32.01
C MET A 1 -62.97 -5.08 31.45
N LYS A 2 -62.94 -6.24 30.76
CA LYS A 2 -62.13 -6.62 29.57
C LYS A 2 -60.60 -6.32 29.62
N LYS A 3 -59.62 -7.23 29.49
CA LYS A 3 -59.37 -8.54 28.79
C LYS A 3 -58.12 -9.17 29.48
N ARG A 4 -58.02 -10.49 29.74
CA ARG A 4 -57.50 -11.61 28.89
C ARG A 4 -56.16 -11.29 28.17
N VAL A 5 -55.17 -12.17 27.97
CA VAL A 5 -54.79 -13.57 28.30
C VAL A 5 -53.39 -13.76 27.66
N SER A 6 -52.51 -14.55 28.29
CA SER A 6 -51.48 -15.48 27.76
C SER A 6 -50.67 -15.16 26.49
N ALA A 7 -49.33 -15.32 26.58
CA ALA A 7 -48.60 -16.42 25.93
C ALA A 7 -47.08 -16.23 26.11
N ALA A 8 -46.47 -16.95 27.06
CA ALA A 8 -45.03 -17.15 27.09
C ALA A 8 -44.69 -18.27 26.11
N VAL A 9 -44.15 -17.90 24.95
CA VAL A 9 -43.62 -18.83 23.96
C VAL A 9 -42.18 -19.16 24.34
N GLN A 10 -41.97 -20.43 24.69
CA GLN A 10 -40.69 -21.06 24.92
C GLN A 10 -40.09 -21.44 23.56
N MET A 11 -38.97 -20.83 23.19
CA MET A 11 -38.19 -21.21 22.00
C MET A 11 -36.69 -21.20 22.32
N ALA A 12 -36.19 -22.43 22.48
CA ALA A 12 -34.85 -22.94 22.16
C ALA A 12 -33.65 -21.97 22.17
N HIS A 13 -32.83 -22.06 23.22
CA HIS A 13 -31.41 -21.75 23.13
C HIS A 13 -30.71 -22.83 22.29
N HIS A 14 -30.30 -22.49 21.08
CA HIS A 14 -29.27 -23.21 20.33
C HIS A 14 -28.01 -22.34 20.32
N HIS A 15 -27.04 -22.69 21.15
CA HIS A 15 -25.68 -22.14 21.08
C HIS A 15 -24.96 -22.82 19.91
N SER A 16 -24.76 -22.10 18.81
CA SER A 16 -23.79 -22.47 17.78
C SER A 16 -22.47 -21.77 18.07
N HIS A 17 -21.45 -22.55 18.45
CA HIS A 17 -20.07 -22.10 18.50
C HIS A 17 -19.57 -21.77 17.08
N PRO A 18 -18.93 -20.61 16.84
CA PRO A 18 -18.22 -20.39 15.60
C PRO A 18 -16.91 -21.18 15.63
N GLN A 19 -16.81 -22.19 14.76
CA GLN A 19 -15.55 -22.88 14.47
C GLN A 19 -14.63 -21.88 13.74
N HIS A 20 -13.54 -21.50 14.39
CA HIS A 20 -12.45 -20.73 13.79
C HIS A 20 -11.82 -21.52 12.64
N PHE A 21 -12.21 -21.22 11.41
CA PHE A 21 -11.52 -21.69 10.22
C PHE A 21 -10.27 -20.85 10.02
N LYS A 22 -9.12 -21.35 10.49
CA LYS A 22 -7.81 -20.75 10.19
C LYS A 22 -7.46 -21.10 8.73
N PRO A 23 -7.26 -20.11 7.83
CA PRO A 23 -6.86 -20.40 6.46
C PRO A 23 -5.44 -20.98 6.46
N ARG A 24 -5.35 -22.26 6.08
CA ARG A 24 -4.12 -23.06 6.05
C ARG A 24 -3.07 -22.52 5.07
N ILE A 25 -3.48 -21.75 4.07
CA ILE A 25 -2.63 -21.25 2.98
C ILE A 25 -1.61 -20.20 3.46
N HIS A 26 -2.00 -19.30 4.36
CA HIS A 26 -1.11 -18.24 4.87
C HIS A 26 0.03 -18.79 5.74
N TYR A 27 -0.24 -19.88 6.47
CA TYR A 27 0.75 -20.51 7.34
C TYR A 27 1.82 -21.28 6.56
N ASP A 28 1.44 -21.90 5.44
CA ASP A 28 2.36 -22.65 4.60
C ASP A 28 3.29 -21.69 3.81
N PHE A 29 2.80 -20.51 3.40
CA PHE A 29 3.62 -19.45 2.79
C PHE A 29 4.67 -18.88 3.77
N MET A 30 4.27 -18.54 5.00
CA MET A 30 5.19 -18.01 6.01
C MET A 30 6.26 -19.02 6.45
N LYS A 31 5.92 -20.31 6.47
CA LYS A 31 6.90 -21.39 6.74
C LYS A 31 7.92 -21.53 5.63
N SER A 32 7.49 -21.39 4.37
CA SER A 32 8.37 -21.43 3.21
C SER A 32 9.38 -20.28 3.25
N LEU A 33 8.92 -19.06 3.55
CA LEU A 33 9.78 -17.88 3.64
C LEU A 33 10.80 -17.98 4.79
N ALA A 34 10.38 -18.44 5.97
CA ALA A 34 11.29 -18.64 7.10
C ALA A 34 12.35 -19.73 6.84
N ALA A 35 12.00 -20.78 6.10
CA ALA A 35 12.95 -21.83 5.71
C ALA A 35 14.00 -21.31 4.71
N VAL A 36 13.60 -20.47 3.74
CA VAL A 36 14.51 -19.87 2.76
C VAL A 36 15.50 -18.92 3.44
N MET A 37 15.03 -18.05 4.34
CA MET A 37 15.90 -17.12 5.08
C MET A 37 16.91 -17.83 5.99
N ALA A 38 16.53 -18.95 6.61
CA ALA A 38 17.44 -19.74 7.43
C ALA A 38 18.55 -20.44 6.62
N VAL A 39 18.27 -20.86 5.39
CA VAL A 39 19.26 -21.48 4.50
C VAL A 39 20.29 -20.46 4.01
N VAL A 40 19.87 -19.23 3.70
CA VAL A 40 20.77 -18.15 3.26
C VAL A 40 21.76 -17.73 4.38
N MET A 41 21.30 -17.72 5.64
CA MET A 41 22.17 -17.39 6.79
C MET A 41 23.18 -18.50 7.14
N LEU A 42 22.90 -19.76 6.78
CA LEU A 42 23.81 -20.88 7.06
C LEU A 42 24.94 -21.01 6.02
N MET A 43 24.77 -20.46 4.81
CA MET A 43 25.73 -20.62 3.71
C MET A 43 26.78 -19.50 3.63
N SER A 44 26.68 -18.48 4.48
CA SER A 44 27.64 -17.34 4.52
C SER A 44 28.67 -17.44 5.65
N GLY A 45 28.70 -18.55 6.39
CA GLY A 45 29.65 -18.79 7.48
C GLY A 45 30.87 -19.61 7.06
N THR A 46 32.04 -18.93 6.97
CA THR A 46 33.43 -19.44 6.88
C THR A 46 33.87 -19.97 5.49
N LEU A 47 35.01 -19.56 4.93
CA LEU A 47 36.37 -19.78 5.45
C LEU A 47 37.38 -18.74 4.91
N ALA A 48 38.31 -18.32 5.77
CA ALA A 48 39.49 -17.54 5.42
C ALA A 48 40.65 -18.43 4.93
N GLY A 49 41.39 -17.95 3.93
CA GLY A 49 42.82 -18.25 3.70
C GLY A 49 43.19 -19.47 2.84
N MET A 50 43.84 -19.22 1.69
CA MET A 50 45.13 -19.84 1.24
C MET A 50 45.43 -19.48 -0.24
N GLN A 51 46.67 -19.09 -0.54
CA GLN A 51 47.18 -18.72 -1.88
C GLN A 51 47.82 -19.91 -2.64
N THR A 52 47.86 -19.78 -3.99
CA THR A 52 48.75 -20.39 -5.01
C THR A 52 48.59 -21.91 -5.29
N GLU A 53 48.61 -22.47 -6.52
CA GLU A 53 49.28 -22.19 -7.81
C GLU A 53 48.44 -22.61 -9.07
N GLN A 54 49.04 -22.38 -10.25
CA GLN A 54 48.58 -22.38 -11.65
C GLN A 54 48.16 -23.72 -12.31
N GLY A 55 47.39 -23.62 -13.41
CA GLY A 55 47.35 -24.63 -14.48
C GLY A 55 46.09 -24.55 -15.36
N GLY A 56 46.22 -24.23 -16.66
CA GLY A 56 45.09 -23.96 -17.56
C GLY A 56 44.58 -25.13 -18.41
N HIS A 57 43.33 -25.02 -18.88
CA HIS A 57 42.80 -25.51 -20.17
C HIS A 57 41.36 -24.96 -20.37
N PRO A 58 40.88 -24.66 -21.61
CA PRO A 58 39.62 -23.97 -21.82
C PRO A 58 38.47 -24.97 -21.82
N HIS A 59 37.63 -24.89 -20.78
CA HIS A 59 36.34 -25.56 -20.80
C HIS A 59 35.28 -24.61 -21.32
N THR A 60 34.69 -25.01 -22.44
CA THR A 60 33.49 -24.45 -23.06
C THR A 60 32.41 -24.31 -22.00
N GLY A 61 32.17 -23.08 -21.55
CA GLY A 61 31.09 -22.77 -20.62
C GLY A 61 29.76 -22.78 -21.36
N THR A 62 29.00 -23.87 -21.19
CA THR A 62 27.54 -23.80 -21.23
C THR A 62 27.09 -22.69 -20.28
N PRO A 63 26.18 -21.76 -20.67
CA PRO A 63 25.68 -20.76 -19.75
C PRO A 63 24.97 -21.50 -18.60
N SER A 64 25.45 -21.30 -17.38
CA SER A 64 24.82 -21.80 -16.18
C SER A 64 23.45 -21.14 -16.04
N GLU A 65 22.39 -21.92 -16.25
CA GLU A 65 21.07 -21.65 -15.70
C GLU A 65 21.17 -21.75 -14.18
N ASN A 66 21.62 -20.69 -13.52
CA ASN A 66 21.43 -20.53 -12.08
C ASN A 66 21.46 -19.06 -11.71
N GLU A 67 20.43 -18.69 -10.94
CA GLU A 67 20.18 -17.39 -10.32
C GLU A 67 19.55 -16.34 -11.26
N ALA A 68 18.49 -16.73 -11.99
CA ALA A 68 17.43 -15.76 -12.24
C ALA A 68 16.80 -15.45 -10.89
N LEU A 69 17.29 -14.40 -10.22
CA LEU A 69 16.56 -13.74 -9.14
C LEU A 69 15.16 -13.44 -9.70
N CYS A 70 14.15 -14.17 -9.24
CA CYS A 70 12.76 -13.88 -9.56
C CYS A 70 12.38 -12.59 -8.83
N THR A 71 12.75 -11.46 -9.43
CA THR A 71 12.25 -10.15 -9.03
C THR A 71 10.74 -10.17 -9.22
N GLU A 72 9.98 -10.12 -8.13
CA GLU A 72 8.54 -9.98 -8.22
C GLU A 72 8.21 -8.63 -8.84
N THR A 73 7.62 -8.65 -10.04
CA THR A 73 7.23 -7.43 -10.76
C THR A 73 5.74 -7.27 -10.79
N TYR A 74 5.26 -6.07 -10.48
CA TYR A 74 3.84 -5.70 -10.51
C TYR A 74 3.67 -4.43 -11.35
N ASP A 75 2.56 -4.31 -12.09
CA ASP A 75 2.27 -3.11 -12.87
C ASP A 75 1.45 -2.11 -12.03
N LEU A 76 0.46 -2.63 -11.30
CA LEU A 76 -0.51 -1.86 -10.52
C LEU A 76 -0.46 -2.24 -9.04
N LEU A 77 -0.16 -1.26 -8.19
CA LEU A 77 -0.31 -1.36 -6.73
C LEU A 77 -1.63 -0.70 -6.29
N ILE A 78 -2.48 -1.45 -5.60
CA ILE A 78 -3.71 -0.94 -4.99
C ILE A 78 -3.51 -0.84 -3.48
N ILE A 79 -3.61 0.36 -2.92
CA ILE A 79 -3.50 0.61 -1.48
C ILE A 79 -4.88 0.91 -0.91
N THR A 80 -5.30 0.16 0.12
CA THR A 80 -6.69 0.19 0.58
C THR A 80 -6.84 -0.08 2.08
N PRO A 81 -7.89 0.39 2.76
CA PRO A 81 -8.27 -0.13 4.07
C PRO A 81 -8.56 -1.63 4.01
N SER A 82 -8.23 -2.37 5.06
CA SER A 82 -8.45 -3.84 5.14
C SER A 82 -9.90 -4.25 4.86
N GLN A 83 -10.87 -3.50 5.38
CA GLN A 83 -12.31 -3.70 5.14
C GLN A 83 -12.76 -3.57 3.67
N PHE A 84 -11.95 -2.99 2.79
CA PHE A 84 -12.28 -2.80 1.37
C PHE A 84 -11.64 -3.87 0.47
N ARG A 85 -10.71 -4.69 1.01
CA ARG A 85 -9.93 -5.68 0.26
C ARG A 85 -10.82 -6.66 -0.52
N ASP A 86 -11.78 -7.30 0.14
CA ASP A 86 -12.65 -8.31 -0.48
C ASP A 86 -13.50 -7.72 -1.61
N SER A 87 -13.91 -6.45 -1.50
CA SER A 87 -14.67 -5.77 -2.56
C SER A 87 -13.83 -5.46 -3.80
N LEU A 88 -12.50 -5.50 -3.71
CA LEU A 88 -11.57 -5.22 -4.81
C LEU A 88 -11.14 -6.48 -5.57
N GLU A 89 -11.43 -7.69 -5.06
CA GLU A 89 -11.08 -8.96 -5.72
C GLU A 89 -11.57 -9.02 -7.18
N PRO A 90 -12.83 -8.64 -7.52
CA PRO A 90 -13.29 -8.68 -8.91
C PRO A 90 -12.51 -7.72 -9.82
N PHE A 91 -12.12 -6.56 -9.29
CA PHE A 91 -11.34 -5.56 -10.03
C PHE A 91 -9.91 -6.02 -10.25
N GLN A 92 -9.25 -6.56 -9.22
CA GLN A 92 -7.93 -7.17 -9.34
C GLN A 92 -7.94 -8.28 -10.38
N TRP A 93 -8.88 -9.23 -10.27
CA TRP A 93 -9.00 -10.33 -11.22
C TRP A 93 -9.19 -9.82 -12.65
N HIS A 94 -10.06 -8.83 -12.85
CA HIS A 94 -10.27 -8.23 -14.16
C HIS A 94 -8.97 -7.64 -14.74
N LYS A 95 -8.18 -6.92 -13.94
CA LYS A 95 -6.89 -6.35 -14.37
C LYS A 95 -5.88 -7.43 -14.75
N GLU A 96 -5.77 -8.47 -13.93
CA GLU A 96 -4.87 -9.60 -14.21
C GLU A 96 -5.27 -10.36 -15.48
N GLN A 97 -6.57 -10.54 -15.75
CA GLN A 97 -7.04 -11.14 -17.01
C GLN A 97 -6.70 -10.29 -18.24
N HIS A 98 -6.45 -8.99 -18.07
CA HIS A 98 -6.04 -8.08 -19.14
C HIS A 98 -4.53 -7.82 -19.14
N GLY A 99 -3.75 -8.68 -18.47
CA GLY A 99 -2.29 -8.62 -18.49
C GLY A 99 -1.68 -7.52 -17.62
N VAL A 100 -2.45 -6.94 -16.69
CA VAL A 100 -1.94 -5.96 -15.71
C VAL A 100 -1.73 -6.68 -14.38
N LYS A 101 -0.47 -6.98 -14.05
CA LYS A 101 -0.11 -7.62 -12.77
C LYS A 101 -0.46 -6.69 -11.63
N THR A 102 -1.40 -7.10 -10.79
CA THR A 102 -2.00 -6.24 -9.78
C THR A 102 -1.75 -6.80 -8.39
N LEU A 103 -1.28 -5.95 -7.48
CA LEU A 103 -1.12 -6.29 -6.07
C LEU A 103 -2.04 -5.43 -5.21
N VAL A 104 -2.83 -6.06 -4.34
CA VAL A 104 -3.66 -5.35 -3.36
C VAL A 104 -2.98 -5.41 -1.99
N VAL A 105 -2.62 -4.25 -1.46
CA VAL A 105 -1.99 -4.08 -0.15
C VAL A 105 -2.89 -3.23 0.75
N THR A 106 -3.04 -3.68 1.98
CA THR A 106 -3.83 -2.96 2.99
C THR A 106 -2.97 -2.00 3.80
N LEU A 107 -3.57 -0.91 4.30
CA LEU A 107 -2.88 0.02 5.19
C LEU A 107 -2.30 -0.67 6.43
N ASP A 108 -3.02 -1.65 6.98
CA ASP A 108 -2.55 -2.43 8.13
C ASP A 108 -1.27 -3.23 7.81
N GLU A 109 -1.15 -3.76 6.59
CA GLU A 109 0.07 -4.44 6.11
C GLU A 109 1.23 -3.46 5.90
N ILE A 110 0.94 -2.25 5.40
CA ILE A 110 1.95 -1.19 5.23
C ILE A 110 2.49 -0.77 6.60
N TYR A 111 1.60 -0.44 7.54
CA TYR A 111 2.01 0.02 8.87
C TYR A 111 2.56 -1.11 9.75
N GLY A 112 2.20 -2.36 9.46
CA GLY A 112 2.74 -3.55 10.10
C GLY A 112 4.07 -4.03 9.54
N GLY A 113 4.53 -3.47 8.42
CA GLY A 113 5.78 -3.85 7.77
C GLY A 113 5.77 -5.26 7.18
N THR A 114 4.62 -5.69 6.64
CA THR A 114 4.46 -7.05 6.08
C THR A 114 5.39 -7.31 4.90
N TYR A 115 5.62 -6.30 4.06
CA TYR A 115 6.40 -6.41 2.83
C TYR A 115 7.75 -5.69 2.93
N PHE A 116 7.77 -4.50 3.54
CA PHE A 116 8.97 -3.67 3.69
C PHE A 116 9.11 -3.18 5.13
N SER A 117 10.33 -2.76 5.49
CA SER A 117 10.53 -2.04 6.75
C SER A 117 9.75 -0.72 6.72
N VAL A 118 9.06 -0.40 7.82
CA VAL A 118 8.23 0.80 7.92
C VAL A 118 9.11 2.02 8.17
N ASN A 119 9.03 3.00 7.28
CA ASN A 119 9.68 4.30 7.37
C ASN A 119 8.64 5.41 7.26
N GLY A 120 8.94 6.61 7.74
CA GLY A 120 8.08 7.78 7.66
C GLY A 120 7.46 8.21 9.00
N ARG A 121 7.32 9.52 9.16
CA ARG A 121 6.89 10.21 10.39
C ARG A 121 5.40 10.08 10.69
N ASP A 122 4.59 10.03 9.64
CA ASP A 122 3.14 9.93 9.72
C ASP A 122 2.58 8.90 8.71
N ASP A 123 1.28 8.66 8.76
CA ASP A 123 0.63 7.63 7.95
C ASP A 123 0.73 7.91 6.44
N ALA A 124 0.72 9.17 6.01
CA ALA A 124 0.87 9.51 4.59
C ALA A 124 2.32 9.33 4.12
N GLU A 125 3.30 9.71 4.93
CA GLU A 125 4.72 9.49 4.59
C GLU A 125 5.07 7.98 4.61
N LYS A 126 4.49 7.19 5.52
CA LYS A 126 4.62 5.72 5.49
C LYS A 126 4.11 5.11 4.20
N VAL A 127 2.95 5.57 3.72
CA VAL A 127 2.42 5.14 2.43
C VAL A 127 3.34 5.57 1.28
N LYS A 128 3.89 6.80 1.33
CA LYS A 128 4.84 7.27 0.32
C LYS A 128 6.12 6.43 0.29
N TYR A 129 6.72 6.12 1.43
CA TYR A 129 7.87 5.20 1.51
C TYR A 129 7.54 3.78 1.02
N PHE A 130 6.33 3.29 1.29
CA PHE A 130 5.90 2.01 0.74
C PHE A 130 5.84 2.03 -0.79
N ILE A 131 5.27 3.09 -1.36
CA ILE A 131 5.23 3.29 -2.83
C ILE A 131 6.65 3.38 -3.39
N LYS A 132 7.56 4.12 -2.73
CA LYS A 132 8.98 4.17 -3.09
C LYS A 132 9.60 2.77 -3.15
N ASN A 133 9.47 1.97 -2.09
CA ASN A 133 10.04 0.63 -2.07
C ASN A 133 9.42 -0.28 -3.14
N ALA A 134 8.11 -0.17 -3.38
CA ALA A 134 7.44 -0.89 -4.45
C ALA A 134 7.91 -0.43 -5.84
N TYR A 135 8.23 0.85 -6.03
CA TYR A 135 8.81 1.36 -7.26
C TYR A 135 10.22 0.83 -7.47
N ASP A 136 11.07 0.89 -6.44
CA ASP A 136 12.46 0.46 -6.51
C ASP A 136 12.61 -1.06 -6.67
N GLU A 137 11.85 -1.85 -5.90
CA GLU A 137 12.01 -3.31 -5.80
C GLU A 137 11.04 -4.10 -6.67
N TRP A 138 9.81 -3.60 -6.85
CA TRP A 138 8.76 -4.30 -7.62
C TRP A 138 8.48 -3.67 -8.98
N HIS A 139 9.15 -2.55 -9.29
CA HIS A 139 9.06 -1.85 -10.57
C HIS A 139 7.62 -1.48 -10.97
N ILE A 140 6.82 -1.06 -9.99
CA ILE A 140 5.44 -0.60 -10.25
C ILE A 140 5.42 0.64 -11.13
N THR A 141 4.37 0.75 -11.93
CA THR A 141 4.12 1.93 -12.78
C THR A 141 2.87 2.68 -12.33
N TYR A 142 1.88 1.97 -11.81
CA TYR A 142 0.59 2.52 -11.42
C TYR A 142 0.29 2.31 -9.93
N VAL A 143 -0.27 3.32 -9.28
CA VAL A 143 -0.78 3.27 -7.92
C VAL A 143 -2.24 3.69 -7.90
N LEU A 144 -3.09 2.90 -7.26
CA LEU A 144 -4.49 3.24 -7.00
C LEU A 144 -4.74 3.31 -5.49
N LEU A 145 -4.97 4.52 -4.98
CA LEU A 145 -5.36 4.77 -3.60
C LEU A 145 -6.87 4.58 -3.48
N VAL A 146 -7.32 3.56 -2.75
CA VAL A 146 -8.75 3.28 -2.55
C VAL A 146 -9.18 3.76 -1.18
N GLY A 147 -10.13 4.70 -1.16
CA GLY A 147 -10.65 5.28 0.07
C GLY A 147 -10.76 6.80 -0.01
N GLY A 148 -11.95 7.29 0.27
CA GLY A 148 -12.26 8.72 0.31
C GLY A 148 -12.42 9.26 1.73
N ARG A 149 -13.10 10.40 1.82
CA ARG A 149 -13.48 11.02 3.09
C ARG A 149 -14.48 10.12 3.82
N ARG A 150 -14.28 9.95 5.13
CA ARG A 150 -15.23 9.22 5.99
C ARG A 150 -16.48 10.07 6.22
N PRO A 151 -17.67 9.47 6.32
CA PRO A 151 -18.94 10.18 6.53
C PRO A 151 -19.12 10.62 7.99
N VAL A 152 -18.12 11.30 8.56
CA VAL A 152 -18.16 11.84 9.92
C VAL A 152 -17.95 13.36 9.87
N MET A 153 -18.40 14.06 10.92
CA MET A 153 -18.33 15.53 10.99
C MET A 153 -16.89 16.07 10.97
N GLN A 154 -15.92 15.25 11.37
CA GLN A 154 -14.50 15.57 11.32
C GLN A 154 -13.90 15.16 9.98
N GLU A 155 -12.95 15.94 9.49
CA GLU A 155 -12.21 15.63 8.27
C GLU A 155 -11.26 14.45 8.52
N THR A 156 -11.75 13.25 8.24
CA THR A 156 -11.01 12.00 8.37
C THR A 156 -11.12 11.20 7.09
N TRP A 157 -10.09 10.41 6.80
CA TRP A 157 -9.93 9.73 5.52
C TRP A 157 -9.82 8.22 5.71
N TRP A 158 -10.30 7.45 4.75
CA TRP A 158 -10.12 6.00 4.73
C TRP A 158 -8.69 5.64 4.33
N CYS A 159 -8.17 6.29 3.30
CA CYS A 159 -6.79 6.19 2.85
C CYS A 159 -6.10 7.56 3.07
N PRO A 160 -4.85 7.61 3.58
CA PRO A 160 -4.17 8.86 3.88
C PRO A 160 -4.15 9.85 2.72
N VAL A 161 -4.07 11.12 3.08
CA VAL A 161 -4.00 12.25 2.16
C VAL A 161 -2.90 13.19 2.60
N ARG A 162 -2.36 14.00 1.68
CA ARG A 162 -1.45 15.09 2.02
C ARG A 162 -2.06 16.41 1.57
N TYR A 163 -1.88 17.45 2.37
CA TYR A 163 -2.24 18.82 1.99
C TYR A 163 -0.97 19.59 1.64
N SER A 164 -0.97 20.24 0.49
CA SER A 164 0.08 21.18 0.07
C SER A 164 -0.32 22.61 0.42
N HIS A 165 0.66 23.39 0.88
CA HIS A 165 0.52 24.75 1.37
C HIS A 165 1.10 25.76 0.37
N CYS A 166 0.54 25.79 -0.85
CA CYS A 166 0.88 26.82 -1.83
C CYS A 166 0.04 28.09 -1.56
N GLY A 167 0.49 28.92 -0.63
CA GLY A 167 -0.33 29.95 0.02
C GLY A 167 -0.17 31.38 -0.50
N VAL A 168 0.32 31.60 -1.72
CA VAL A 168 0.75 32.95 -2.16
C VAL A 168 -0.37 33.76 -2.81
N SER A 169 -1.50 33.16 -3.18
CA SER A 169 -2.50 33.84 -4.02
C SER A 169 -3.92 33.91 -3.47
N SER A 170 -4.21 33.40 -2.28
CA SER A 170 -5.61 33.26 -1.85
C SER A 170 -5.80 33.34 -0.33
N ASP A 171 -6.54 34.35 0.12
CA ASP A 171 -7.00 34.48 1.52
C ASP A 171 -8.03 33.41 1.93
N TRP A 172 -8.51 32.60 0.96
CA TRP A 172 -9.66 31.71 1.11
C TRP A 172 -9.31 30.21 1.06
N GLU A 173 -8.16 29.85 0.51
CA GLU A 173 -7.63 28.49 0.44
C GLU A 173 -6.13 28.54 0.74
N SER A 174 -5.77 28.22 1.99
CA SER A 174 -4.38 28.19 2.46
C SER A 174 -3.68 26.86 2.20
N LYS A 175 -4.44 25.81 1.87
CA LYS A 175 -3.95 24.48 1.55
C LYS A 175 -4.96 23.68 0.75
N PHE A 176 -4.48 22.75 -0.07
CA PHE A 176 -5.33 21.85 -0.85
C PHE A 176 -4.78 20.41 -0.78
N LEU A 177 -5.67 19.43 -0.94
CA LEU A 177 -5.29 18.03 -0.97
C LEU A 177 -4.51 17.72 -2.26
N SER A 178 -3.35 17.08 -2.15
CA SER A 178 -2.50 16.72 -3.27
C SER A 178 -2.15 15.24 -3.25
N ASP A 179 -2.68 14.49 -4.23
CA ASP A 179 -2.24 13.11 -4.48
C ASP A 179 -0.92 13.06 -5.26
N LEU A 180 -0.47 14.18 -5.85
CA LEU A 180 0.86 14.32 -6.47
C LEU A 180 1.97 14.04 -5.45
N TYR A 181 1.73 14.33 -4.16
CA TYR A 181 2.65 13.96 -3.07
C TYR A 181 3.02 12.48 -3.07
N PHE A 182 2.11 11.58 -3.44
CA PHE A 182 2.38 10.13 -3.48
C PHE A 182 3.05 9.69 -4.79
N ALA A 183 3.00 10.54 -5.82
CA ALA A 183 3.50 10.25 -7.16
C ALA A 183 4.95 10.71 -7.37
N ASP A 184 5.28 11.89 -6.84
CA ASP A 184 6.62 12.50 -6.80
C ASP A 184 7.39 11.84 -5.64
N ILE A 185 8.27 10.89 -5.95
CA ILE A 185 9.05 10.09 -4.99
C ILE A 185 10.45 10.67 -4.84
N TYR A 186 11.05 11.13 -5.94
CA TYR A 186 12.41 11.63 -6.01
C TYR A 186 12.48 13.07 -6.50
N ASP A 187 13.45 13.83 -6.00
CA ASP A 187 13.83 15.13 -6.58
C ASP A 187 14.72 14.97 -7.83
N GLU A 188 15.10 16.10 -8.45
CA GLU A 188 15.94 16.13 -9.65
C GLU A 188 17.33 15.48 -9.42
N GLU A 189 17.80 15.50 -8.17
CA GLU A 189 19.06 14.88 -7.75
C GLU A 189 18.93 13.39 -7.37
N GLY A 190 17.72 12.84 -7.33
CA GLY A 190 17.42 11.46 -6.97
C GLY A 190 17.33 11.20 -5.45
N HIS A 191 17.20 12.22 -4.62
CA HIS A 191 16.89 12.08 -3.20
C HIS A 191 15.39 11.94 -2.97
N PHE A 192 15.01 11.35 -1.84
CA PHE A 192 13.59 11.23 -1.50
C PHE A 192 12.95 12.61 -1.29
N SER A 193 11.92 12.89 -2.08
CA SER A 193 11.17 14.14 -2.04
C SER A 193 10.17 14.11 -0.87
N SER A 194 10.56 14.59 0.32
CA SER A 194 9.69 14.58 1.52
C SER A 194 8.52 15.56 1.43
N TRP A 195 8.59 16.54 0.52
CA TRP A 195 7.78 17.76 0.47
C TRP A 195 7.81 18.58 1.76
N ASP A 196 8.81 18.40 2.61
CA ASP A 196 9.01 19.12 3.89
C ASP A 196 10.52 19.15 4.12
N ALA A 197 11.18 20.10 3.47
CA ALA A 197 12.64 20.15 3.39
C ALA A 197 13.25 20.79 4.64
N ASP A 198 12.51 21.69 5.30
CA ASP A 198 12.95 22.37 6.51
C ASP A 198 12.52 21.65 7.81
N GLY A 199 11.61 20.67 7.71
CA GLY A 199 11.23 19.74 8.77
C GLY A 199 10.19 20.30 9.75
N ASP A 200 9.41 21.28 9.34
CA ASP A 200 8.44 21.96 10.20
C ASP A 200 7.06 21.26 10.24
N GLY A 201 6.83 20.30 9.33
CA GLY A 201 5.60 19.51 9.22
C GLY A 201 4.49 20.18 8.40
N ILE A 202 4.78 21.28 7.73
CA ILE A 202 4.01 21.86 6.64
C ILE A 202 4.61 21.33 5.33
N PHE A 203 3.81 21.23 4.29
CA PHE A 203 4.22 20.50 3.10
C PHE A 203 3.99 21.26 1.81
N GLY A 204 4.96 21.18 0.91
CA GLY A 204 4.91 21.82 -0.40
C GLY A 204 4.64 23.31 -0.27
N GLU A 205 5.36 23.95 0.65
CA GLU A 205 5.20 25.34 1.00
C GLU A 205 5.70 26.26 -0.10
N TRP A 206 4.79 27.13 -0.52
CA TRP A 206 5.09 28.26 -1.37
C TRP A 206 4.59 29.50 -0.65
N THR A 207 5.50 30.40 -0.30
CA THR A 207 5.22 31.65 0.42
C THR A 207 5.59 32.86 -0.45
N ALA A 208 5.29 34.07 0.04
CA ALA A 208 5.67 35.30 -0.66
C ALA A 208 7.19 35.42 -0.88
N ASN A 209 8.00 34.69 -0.10
CA ASN A 209 9.45 34.66 -0.21
C ASN A 209 9.97 33.57 -1.17
N GLY A 210 9.10 32.71 -1.70
CA GLY A 210 9.44 31.62 -2.62
C GLY A 210 9.03 30.24 -2.11
N ALA A 211 9.60 29.19 -2.72
CA ALA A 211 9.48 27.82 -2.23
C ALA A 211 10.32 27.66 -0.95
N GLU A 212 9.68 27.27 0.15
CA GLU A 212 10.38 26.96 1.40
C GLU A 212 10.86 25.50 1.41
N ASP A 213 10.09 24.61 0.77
CA ASP A 213 10.42 23.19 0.59
C ASP A 213 11.23 22.87 -0.68
N SER A 214 12.11 23.78 -1.11
CA SER A 214 12.99 23.47 -2.26
C SER A 214 14.02 22.38 -1.88
N PRO A 215 14.34 21.40 -2.76
CA PRO A 215 14.01 21.32 -4.18
C PRO A 215 12.95 20.24 -4.55
N ILE A 216 11.66 20.52 -4.36
CA ILE A 216 10.60 19.70 -4.97
C ILE A 216 10.54 19.95 -6.49
N ASP A 217 10.68 18.91 -7.31
CA ASP A 217 10.65 19.01 -8.79
C ASP A 217 9.23 18.91 -9.39
N LEU A 218 8.27 18.37 -8.61
CA LEU A 218 6.87 18.13 -8.98
C LEU A 218 6.70 17.16 -10.16
N TYR A 219 7.71 16.33 -10.46
CA TYR A 219 7.67 15.34 -11.52
C TYR A 219 7.23 13.98 -10.96
N PRO A 220 6.10 13.41 -11.41
CA PRO A 220 5.65 12.13 -10.89
C PRO A 220 6.51 10.97 -11.42
N ASP A 221 7.06 10.17 -10.51
CA ASP A 221 7.78 8.91 -10.80
C ASP A 221 6.83 7.75 -11.10
N VAL A 222 5.61 7.79 -10.53
CA VAL A 222 4.55 6.80 -10.73
C VAL A 222 3.21 7.45 -11.04
N TYR A 223 2.35 6.75 -11.78
CA TYR A 223 1.00 7.22 -12.05
C TYR A 223 0.09 6.95 -10.86
N VAL A 224 -0.37 7.99 -10.17
CA VAL A 224 -1.29 7.87 -9.05
C VAL A 224 -2.72 8.22 -9.45
N GLY A 225 -3.67 7.38 -9.05
CA GLY A 225 -5.09 7.70 -9.04
C GLY A 225 -5.72 7.41 -7.69
N ARG A 226 -6.84 8.08 -7.38
CA ARG A 226 -7.65 7.80 -6.19
C ARG A 226 -9.04 7.32 -6.59
N TRP A 227 -9.48 6.20 -6.02
CA TRP A 227 -10.88 5.77 -6.05
C TRP A 227 -11.56 6.21 -4.74
N PRO A 228 -12.26 7.36 -4.73
CA PRO A 228 -12.91 7.85 -3.53
C PRO A 228 -14.15 7.01 -3.21
N ALA A 229 -14.09 6.26 -2.12
CA ALA A 229 -15.22 5.52 -1.59
C ALA A 229 -15.44 5.87 -0.11
N PRO A 230 -16.64 6.33 0.29
CA PRO A 230 -16.97 6.59 1.69
C PRO A 230 -17.27 5.29 2.46
N GLY A 231 -17.40 4.16 1.78
CA GLY A 231 -17.65 2.83 2.36
C GLY A 231 -17.60 1.70 1.31
N THR A 232 -17.68 0.45 1.76
CA THR A 232 -17.56 -0.76 0.92
C THR A 232 -18.62 -0.88 -0.16
N VAL A 233 -19.83 -0.38 0.09
CA VAL A 233 -20.97 -0.43 -0.85
C VAL A 233 -20.60 0.23 -2.18
N CYS A 234 -19.88 1.35 -2.14
CA CYS A 234 -19.50 2.10 -3.34
C CYS A 234 -18.41 1.42 -4.18
N LEU A 235 -17.80 0.33 -3.70
CA LEU A 235 -16.81 -0.46 -4.44
C LEU A 235 -17.45 -1.64 -5.20
N ARG A 236 -18.60 -2.14 -4.73
CA ARG A 236 -19.25 -3.34 -5.29
C ARG A 236 -20.16 -3.04 -6.48
N GLY A 237 -20.51 -1.78 -6.72
CA GLY A 237 -21.50 -1.39 -7.74
C GLY A 237 -22.93 -1.90 -7.43
N GLU A 238 -23.15 -2.46 -6.24
CA GLU A 238 -24.46 -2.91 -5.79
C GLU A 238 -25.20 -1.73 -5.15
N GLY A 239 -26.16 -1.16 -5.89
CA GLY A 239 -27.12 -0.24 -5.31
C GLY A 239 -28.05 -1.00 -4.38
N ASP A 240 -27.90 -0.83 -3.06
CA ASP A 240 -29.00 -1.09 -2.12
C ASP A 240 -30.14 -0.16 -2.55
N GLY A 241 -31.34 -0.69 -2.76
CA GLY A 241 -32.53 0.04 -3.22
C GLY A 241 -33.00 1.18 -2.29
N ARG A 242 -32.16 1.62 -1.35
CA ARG A 242 -32.29 2.83 -0.55
C ARG A 242 -31.15 3.78 -0.91
N GLN A 243 -31.44 4.73 -1.78
CA GLN A 243 -30.67 5.96 -2.02
C GLN A 243 -29.15 5.75 -2.12
N ASN A 244 -28.71 5.41 -3.33
CA ASN A 244 -27.33 5.54 -3.78
C ASN A 244 -26.76 6.92 -3.39
N HIS A 245 -26.06 6.99 -2.27
CA HIS A 245 -25.13 8.08 -1.94
C HIS A 245 -23.70 7.61 -2.24
N CYS A 246 -23.51 6.98 -3.39
CA CYS A 246 -22.20 6.86 -3.98
C CYS A 246 -22.11 8.02 -4.97
N ILE A 247 -21.38 9.06 -4.52
CA ILE A 247 -21.16 10.39 -5.11
C ILE A 247 -22.39 11.26 -5.35
#